data_AF-A0A929IDR1-F1
#
_entry.id   AF-A0A929IDR1-F1
#
_cell.length_a   1.000
_cell.length_b   1.000
_cell.length_c   1.000
_cell.angle_alpha   90.00
_cell.angle_beta   90.00
_cell.angle_gamma   90.00
#
_symmetry.space_group_name_H-M   'P 1'
#
loop_
_entity.id
_entity.type
_entity.pdbx_description
1 polymer ?
#
loop_
_entity_poly.entity_id
_entity_poly.type
_entity_poly.pdbx_seq_one_letter_code
_entity_poly.pdbx_strand_id
1 'polypeptide(L)'
;MNKALLHCQVAFLFYAGLLLVSNDAEAVRCGNKLIKEGDPVSRLERYCPEPFWIERWSNPALLDQSPYALQLTDGMEAWYINFGPRKLVRRLVFRNGILKSEQTLDYGFNRAPEKTNCSGSDLDRAGSSLVSLYRRCGVPDYESFYPVTVYPGYGGIQPLPGYGYPGQAIVVYRLIWTYYPRRGDTRIFHIEDGNVVQRLKSRQ
;
A
#
# COMPACT_ATOMS: atom_id res chain seq x y z
N MET A 1 -21.74 -52.97 -13.90
CA MET A 1 -21.11 -51.72 -13.42
C MET A 1 -22.16 -50.61 -13.41
N ASN A 2 -22.59 -50.19 -12.21
CA ASN A 2 -23.81 -49.40 -11.99
C ASN A 2 -23.61 -47.92 -12.33
N LYS A 3 -24.21 -47.48 -13.45
CA LYS A 3 -24.25 -46.06 -13.86
C LYS A 3 -24.79 -45.13 -12.76
N ALA A 4 -25.67 -45.63 -11.87
CA ALA A 4 -26.23 -44.86 -10.76
C ALA A 4 -25.19 -44.44 -9.69
N LEU A 5 -24.16 -45.27 -9.44
CA LEU A 5 -23.10 -44.91 -8.47
C LEU A 5 -22.18 -43.80 -9.03
N LEU A 6 -21.94 -43.82 -10.34
CA LEU A 6 -21.07 -42.86 -11.01
C LEU A 6 -21.69 -41.45 -11.04
N HIS A 7 -23.00 -41.33 -11.21
CA HIS A 7 -23.71 -40.03 -11.20
C HIS A 7 -23.72 -39.40 -9.79
N CYS A 8 -23.82 -40.22 -8.74
CA CYS A 8 -23.81 -39.73 -7.35
C CYS A 8 -22.41 -39.21 -6.95
N GLN A 9 -21.35 -39.89 -7.38
CA GLN A 9 -19.96 -39.44 -7.13
C GLN A 9 -19.62 -38.15 -7.88
N VAL A 10 -20.07 -37.99 -9.13
CA VAL A 10 -19.82 -36.77 -9.91
C VAL A 10 -20.58 -35.58 -9.32
N ALA A 11 -21.81 -35.78 -8.85
CA ALA A 11 -22.59 -34.73 -8.18
C ALA A 11 -21.95 -34.26 -6.86
N PHE A 12 -21.37 -35.18 -6.07
CA PHE A 12 -20.68 -34.85 -4.82
C PHE A 12 -19.38 -34.08 -5.06
N LEU A 13 -18.61 -34.43 -6.11
CA LEU A 13 -17.40 -33.71 -6.51
C LEU A 13 -17.71 -32.32 -7.08
N PHE A 14 -18.82 -32.16 -7.81
CA PHE A 14 -19.27 -30.85 -8.29
C PHE A 14 -19.73 -29.93 -7.13
N TYR A 15 -20.42 -30.46 -6.12
CA TYR A 15 -20.85 -29.68 -4.97
C TYR A 15 -19.69 -29.29 -4.05
N ALA A 16 -18.68 -30.17 -3.89
CA ALA A 16 -17.48 -29.89 -3.12
C ALA A 16 -16.59 -28.81 -3.78
N GLY A 17 -16.59 -28.72 -5.11
CA GLY A 17 -15.83 -27.69 -5.85
C GLY A 17 -16.39 -26.27 -5.73
N LEU A 18 -17.70 -26.12 -5.47
CA LEU A 18 -18.37 -24.80 -5.38
C LEU A 18 -18.12 -24.05 -4.05
N LEU A 19 -17.56 -24.70 -3.03
CA LEU A 19 -17.33 -24.10 -1.70
C LEU A 19 -15.98 -23.40 -1.54
N LEU A 20 -15.13 -23.35 -2.57
CA LEU A 20 -13.74 -22.85 -2.45
C LEU A 20 -13.49 -21.45 -3.03
N VAL A 21 -14.52 -20.72 -3.46
CA VAL A 21 -14.36 -19.33 -3.93
C VAL A 21 -14.70 -18.36 -2.80
N SER A 22 -13.84 -18.31 -1.76
CA SER A 22 -13.83 -17.17 -0.83
C SER A 22 -13.09 -16.01 -1.51
N ASN A 23 -13.82 -15.07 -2.10
CA ASN A 23 -13.25 -13.76 -2.36
C ASN A 23 -13.11 -13.06 -1.00
N ASP A 24 -11.87 -12.86 -0.55
CA ASP A 24 -11.61 -12.01 0.62
C ASP A 24 -12.06 -10.59 0.28
N ALA A 25 -13.27 -10.25 0.69
CA ALA A 25 -13.74 -8.88 0.70
C ALA A 25 -13.03 -8.18 1.86
N GLU A 26 -11.84 -7.66 1.57
CA GLU A 26 -11.04 -6.89 2.50
C GLU A 26 -11.81 -5.63 2.93
N ALA A 27 -11.98 -5.47 4.25
CA ALA A 27 -12.78 -4.41 4.84
C ALA A 27 -12.17 -3.93 6.16
N VAL A 28 -12.03 -2.61 6.30
CA VAL A 28 -11.55 -1.97 7.52
C VAL A 28 -12.70 -1.70 8.47
N ARG A 29 -12.49 -2.05 9.74
CA ARG A 29 -13.41 -1.68 10.81
C ARG A 29 -12.94 -0.42 11.54
N CYS A 30 -13.74 0.64 11.44
CA CYS A 30 -13.58 1.89 12.19
C CYS A 30 -14.64 1.96 13.29
N GLY A 31 -14.26 1.54 14.51
CA GLY A 31 -15.19 1.38 15.62
C GLY A 31 -16.24 0.31 15.32
N ASN A 32 -17.51 0.73 15.21
CA ASN A 32 -18.63 -0.14 14.86
C ASN A 32 -19.03 -0.05 13.37
N LYS A 33 -18.27 0.69 12.55
CA LYS A 33 -18.53 0.85 11.13
C LYS A 33 -17.54 0.04 10.30
N LEU A 34 -18.06 -0.56 9.24
CA LEU A 34 -17.28 -1.25 8.23
C LEU A 34 -17.11 -0.33 7.02
N ILE A 35 -15.87 -0.20 6.58
CA ILE A 35 -15.44 0.47 5.35
C ILE A 35 -14.91 -0.61 4.43
N LYS A 36 -15.35 -0.62 3.17
CA LYS A 36 -14.97 -1.64 2.18
C LYS A 36 -14.73 -1.02 0.82
N GLU A 37 -14.14 -1.78 -0.09
CA GLU A 37 -13.95 -1.37 -1.47
C GLU A 37 -15.24 -0.78 -2.08
N GLY A 38 -15.10 0.32 -2.82
CA GLY A 38 -16.21 1.08 -3.39
C GLY A 38 -16.76 2.19 -2.49
N ASP A 39 -16.44 2.21 -1.19
CA ASP A 39 -16.85 3.30 -0.31
C ASP A 39 -16.12 4.62 -0.67
N PRO A 40 -16.80 5.78 -0.57
CA PRO A 40 -16.19 7.08 -0.81
C PRO A 40 -15.32 7.52 0.38
N VAL A 41 -14.31 8.35 0.10
CA VAL A 41 -13.40 8.91 1.11
C VAL A 41 -14.13 9.66 2.23
N SER A 42 -15.25 10.33 1.92
CA SER A 42 -16.09 11.02 2.90
C SER A 42 -16.70 10.10 3.97
N ARG A 43 -16.87 8.81 3.64
CA ARG A 43 -17.29 7.79 4.62
C ARG A 43 -16.16 7.49 5.59
N LEU A 44 -14.92 7.47 5.11
CA LEU A 44 -13.73 7.27 5.94
C LEU A 44 -13.55 8.42 6.92
N GLU A 45 -13.55 9.66 6.42
CA GLU A 45 -13.40 10.88 7.23
C GLU A 45 -14.45 10.96 8.35
N ARG A 46 -15.66 10.47 8.08
CA ARG A 46 -16.75 10.49 9.07
C ARG A 46 -16.57 9.48 10.21
N TYR A 47 -15.97 8.32 9.94
CA TYR A 47 -16.03 7.18 10.87
C TYR A 47 -14.68 6.71 11.39
N CYS A 48 -13.60 7.01 10.68
CA CYS A 48 -12.26 6.56 10.99
C CYS A 48 -11.44 7.68 11.64
N PRO A 49 -10.37 7.33 12.38
CA PRO A 49 -9.36 8.30 12.76
C PRO A 49 -8.78 8.99 11.54
N GLU A 50 -8.31 10.23 11.73
CA GLU A 50 -7.59 10.94 10.68
C GLU A 50 -6.33 10.17 10.26
N PRO A 51 -5.97 10.22 8.97
CA PRO A 51 -4.72 9.65 8.49
C PRO A 51 -3.54 10.40 9.11
N PHE A 52 -2.53 9.67 9.58
CA PHE A 52 -1.27 10.30 10.00
C PHE A 52 -0.35 10.61 8.82
N TRP A 53 -0.64 10.03 7.65
CA TRP A 53 0.09 10.21 6.41
C TRP A 53 -0.84 10.04 5.22
N ILE A 54 -0.67 10.90 4.20
CA ILE A 54 -1.38 10.80 2.92
C ILE A 54 -0.36 10.94 1.80
N GLU A 55 -0.27 9.93 0.95
CA GLU A 55 0.43 10.01 -0.33
C GLU A 55 -0.55 10.43 -1.42
N ARG A 56 -0.11 11.29 -2.33
CA ARG A 56 -0.91 11.75 -3.48
C ARG A 56 -0.10 11.58 -4.74
N TRP A 57 -0.68 10.94 -5.75
CA TRP A 57 -0.08 10.81 -7.06
C TRP A 57 -1.16 10.76 -8.12
N SER A 58 -0.76 10.94 -9.37
CA SER A 58 -1.64 10.79 -10.53
C SER A 58 -1.20 9.56 -11.28
N ASN A 59 -2.10 8.69 -11.74
CA ASN A 59 -1.64 7.65 -12.66
C ASN A 59 -1.32 8.28 -14.02
N PRO A 60 -0.11 8.14 -14.57
CA PRO A 60 0.10 8.53 -15.95
C PRO A 60 -0.76 7.59 -16.80
N ALA A 61 -1.76 8.14 -17.49
CA ALA A 61 -2.39 7.37 -18.55
C ALA A 61 -1.29 7.02 -19.55
N LEU A 62 -0.98 5.73 -19.67
CA LEU A 62 -0.23 5.23 -20.81
C LEU A 62 -1.15 5.37 -22.03
N LEU A 63 -1.19 6.57 -22.60
CA LEU A 63 -1.82 6.79 -23.89
C LEU A 63 -0.95 6.07 -24.93
N ASP A 64 -1.58 5.08 -25.55
CA ASP A 64 -1.33 4.60 -26.90
C ASP A 64 -0.39 5.48 -27.74
N GLN A 65 0.92 5.19 -27.68
CA GLN A 65 1.94 5.56 -28.68
C GLN A 65 2.03 7.04 -29.11
N SER A 66 1.38 7.98 -28.41
CA SER A 66 1.45 9.40 -28.74
C SER A 66 2.51 10.09 -27.87
N PRO A 67 3.59 10.65 -28.46
CA PRO A 67 4.64 11.34 -27.70
C PRO A 67 4.18 12.64 -27.04
N TYR A 68 2.89 13.00 -27.13
CA TYR A 68 2.34 14.27 -26.64
C TYR A 68 1.19 14.13 -25.64
N ALA A 69 0.85 12.92 -25.19
CA ALA A 69 -0.35 12.73 -24.38
C ALA A 69 -0.01 12.13 -23.00
N LEU A 70 0.42 12.99 -22.07
CA LEU A 70 0.24 12.72 -20.64
C LEU A 70 -1.09 13.35 -20.22
N GLN A 71 -2.18 12.60 -20.31
CA GLN A 71 -3.36 12.94 -19.52
C GLN A 71 -3.17 12.35 -18.12
N LEU A 72 -3.10 13.21 -17.12
CA LEU A 72 -3.23 12.79 -15.72
C LEU A 72 -4.71 12.48 -15.49
N THR A 73 -5.11 11.23 -15.67
CA THR A 73 -6.55 10.87 -15.72
C THR A 73 -7.14 10.49 -14.38
N ASP A 74 -6.31 10.07 -13.41
CA ASP A 74 -6.79 9.57 -12.12
C ASP A 74 -6.02 10.16 -10.96
N GLY A 75 -6.73 10.86 -10.07
CA GLY A 75 -6.21 11.27 -8.76
C GLY A 75 -6.15 10.06 -7.84
N MET A 76 -4.95 9.64 -7.48
CA MET A 76 -4.70 8.53 -6.58
C MET A 76 -4.23 9.06 -5.23
N GLU A 77 -4.72 8.44 -4.16
CA GLU A 77 -4.30 8.77 -2.80
C GLU A 77 -4.09 7.49 -2.00
N ALA A 78 -3.07 7.44 -1.14
CA ALA A 78 -2.96 6.40 -0.10
C ALA A 78 -3.01 7.03 1.28
N TRP A 79 -4.02 6.65 2.05
CA TRP A 79 -4.24 7.16 3.40
C TRP A 79 -3.77 6.11 4.41
N TYR A 80 -2.93 6.52 5.36
CA TYR A 80 -2.39 5.65 6.40
C TYR A 80 -3.10 5.92 7.72
N ILE A 81 -3.93 4.96 8.15
CA ILE A 81 -4.80 5.09 9.32
C ILE A 81 -4.17 4.36 10.50
N ASN A 82 -3.82 5.12 11.54
CA ASN A 82 -3.27 4.59 12.78
C ASN A 82 -4.38 4.31 13.80
N PHE A 83 -4.59 3.02 14.12
CA PHE A 83 -5.59 2.58 15.10
C PHE A 83 -5.02 2.42 16.52
N GLY A 84 -3.77 2.84 16.76
CA GLY A 84 -3.08 2.74 18.04
C GLY A 84 -2.09 1.56 18.11
N PRO A 85 -1.28 1.47 19.19
CA PRO A 85 -0.10 0.60 19.27
C PRO A 85 -0.38 -0.90 19.31
N ARG A 86 -1.61 -1.30 19.64
CA ARG A 86 -2.03 -2.71 19.69
C ARG A 86 -2.79 -3.15 18.44
N LYS A 87 -2.86 -2.29 17.43
CA LYS A 87 -3.57 -2.55 16.19
C LYS A 87 -2.62 -2.28 15.02
N LEU A 88 -2.82 -3.00 13.93
CA LEU A 88 -2.06 -2.80 12.71
C LEU A 88 -2.56 -1.54 12.01
N VAL A 89 -1.64 -0.77 11.43
CA VAL A 89 -1.96 0.35 10.55
C VAL A 89 -2.59 -0.19 9.26
N ARG A 90 -3.58 0.53 8.73
CA ARG A 90 -4.16 0.26 7.41
C ARG A 90 -3.73 1.33 6.43
N ARG A 91 -3.28 0.91 5.25
CA ARG A 91 -3.09 1.78 4.09
C ARG A 91 -4.29 1.60 3.18
N LEU A 92 -4.96 2.68 2.84
CA LEU A 92 -6.18 2.70 2.05
C LEU A 92 -5.94 3.47 0.75
N VAL A 93 -6.04 2.79 -0.38
CA VAL A 93 -5.78 3.38 -1.69
C VAL A 93 -7.09 3.82 -2.33
N PHE A 94 -7.19 5.12 -2.60
CA PHE A 94 -8.32 5.74 -3.26
C PHE A 94 -7.97 6.08 -4.70
N ARG A 95 -8.94 5.90 -5.59
CA ARG A 95 -8.91 6.41 -6.96
C ARG A 95 -10.11 7.32 -7.15
N ASN A 96 -9.86 8.59 -7.46
CA ASN A 96 -10.87 9.63 -7.62
C ASN A 96 -11.85 9.65 -6.43
N GLY A 97 -11.31 9.53 -5.20
CA GLY A 97 -12.08 9.55 -3.96
C GLY A 97 -12.85 8.26 -3.61
N ILE A 98 -12.69 7.17 -4.38
CA ILE A 98 -13.32 5.88 -4.12
C ILE A 98 -12.28 4.86 -3.66
N LEU A 99 -12.54 4.15 -2.57
CA LEU A 99 -11.65 3.11 -2.04
C LEU A 99 -11.52 1.96 -3.06
N LYS A 100 -10.29 1.61 -3.42
CA LYS A 100 -9.96 0.57 -4.40
C LYS A 100 -9.23 -0.63 -3.80
N SER A 101 -8.39 -0.38 -2.82
CA SER A 101 -7.72 -1.46 -2.12
C SER A 101 -7.32 -1.02 -0.73
N GLU A 102 -7.05 -2.00 0.09
CA GLU A 102 -6.46 -1.79 1.39
C GLU A 102 -5.27 -2.71 1.60
N GLN A 103 -4.44 -2.37 2.59
CA GLN A 103 -3.27 -3.13 2.93
C GLN A 103 -3.01 -3.01 4.43
N THR A 104 -2.65 -4.13 5.03
CA THR A 104 -2.20 -4.18 6.42
C THR A 104 -0.70 -3.95 6.50
N LEU A 105 -0.27 -3.03 7.37
CA LEU A 105 1.15 -2.72 7.59
C LEU A 105 1.55 -3.07 9.03
N ASP A 106 2.61 -2.43 9.54
CA ASP A 106 3.08 -2.62 10.91
C ASP A 106 2.09 -2.14 11.98
N TYR A 107 2.36 -2.52 13.24
CA TYR A 107 1.66 -1.99 14.41
C TYR A 107 1.75 -0.46 14.49
N GLY A 108 0.61 0.14 14.85
CA GLY A 108 0.47 1.56 15.07
C GLY A 108 1.24 2.09 16.27
N PHE A 109 0.86 3.29 16.71
CA PHE A 109 1.56 4.03 17.75
C PHE A 109 0.63 4.97 18.51
N ASN A 110 0.99 5.36 19.73
CA ASN A 110 0.17 6.26 20.55
C ASN A 110 0.30 7.73 20.16
N ARG A 111 1.51 8.16 19.79
CA ARG A 111 1.81 9.54 19.43
C ARG A 111 2.83 9.53 18.30
N ALA A 112 2.63 10.38 17.30
CA ALA A 112 3.64 10.62 16.28
C ALA A 112 4.91 11.11 16.97
N PRO A 113 6.07 10.48 16.77
CA PRO A 113 7.30 10.97 17.41
C PRO A 113 7.61 12.36 16.87
N GLU A 114 7.92 13.29 17.78
CA GLU A 114 8.47 14.59 17.41
C GLU A 114 9.83 14.37 16.73
N LYS A 115 10.17 15.23 15.76
CA LYS A 115 11.36 15.11 14.88
C LYS A 115 12.71 15.14 15.62
N THR A 116 12.72 15.27 16.93
CA THR A 116 13.92 15.51 17.73
C THR A 116 14.37 14.22 18.41
N ASN A 117 15.56 13.74 18.02
CA ASN A 117 16.36 12.64 18.61
C ASN A 117 16.47 11.34 17.78
N CYS A 118 16.11 11.31 16.50
CA CYS A 118 16.41 10.16 15.64
C CYS A 118 17.92 10.03 15.37
N SER A 119 18.52 8.89 15.71
CA SER A 119 19.90 8.55 15.35
C SER A 119 19.96 7.64 14.12
N GLY A 120 21.12 7.57 13.45
CA GLY A 120 21.32 6.59 12.38
C GLY A 120 21.10 5.15 12.84
N SER A 121 21.37 4.84 14.12
CA SER A 121 21.13 3.51 14.71
C SER A 121 19.65 3.20 14.90
N ASP A 122 18.80 4.22 15.09
CA ASP A 122 17.36 4.04 15.16
C ASP A 122 16.83 3.67 13.78
N LEU A 123 17.26 4.38 12.74
CA LEU A 123 16.90 4.11 11.36
C LEU A 123 17.36 2.73 10.89
N ASP A 124 18.55 2.29 11.32
CA ASP A 124 19.05 0.94 11.02
C ASP A 124 18.19 -0.15 11.70
N ARG A 125 17.59 0.14 12.86
CA ARG A 125 16.66 -0.75 13.60
C ARG A 125 15.20 -0.61 13.17
N ALA A 126 14.87 0.33 12.29
CA ALA A 126 13.51 0.44 11.76
C ALA A 126 13.20 -0.77 10.88
N GLY A 127 12.00 -1.33 11.03
CA GLY A 127 11.47 -2.41 10.21
C GLY A 127 11.28 -2.00 8.75
N SER A 128 10.72 -2.89 7.94
CA SER A 128 10.68 -2.73 6.48
C SER A 128 9.45 -1.98 5.97
N SER A 129 8.76 -1.20 6.81
CA SER A 129 7.60 -0.40 6.40
C SER A 129 7.82 1.10 6.66
N LEU A 130 7.12 1.94 5.89
CA LEU A 130 6.98 3.37 6.13
C LEU A 130 6.52 3.64 7.56
N VAL A 131 5.56 2.85 8.06
CA VAL A 131 5.03 2.94 9.42
C VAL A 131 6.14 2.74 10.45
N SER A 132 7.03 1.77 10.27
CA SER A 132 8.12 1.56 11.21
C SER A 132 9.16 2.67 11.19
N LEU A 133 9.41 3.29 10.03
CA LEU A 133 10.27 4.48 9.93
C LEU A 133 9.63 5.65 10.67
N TYR A 134 8.38 5.94 10.32
CA TYR A 134 7.61 7.04 10.90
C TYR A 134 7.46 6.91 12.41
N ARG A 135 7.07 5.73 12.92
CA ARG A 135 6.92 5.47 14.36
C ARG A 135 8.21 5.70 15.13
N ARG A 136 9.37 5.49 14.50
CA ARG A 136 10.66 5.56 15.17
C ARG A 136 11.30 6.94 15.08
N CYS A 137 11.15 7.62 13.96
CA CYS A 137 11.87 8.86 13.66
C CYS A 137 10.99 10.04 13.24
N GLY A 138 9.70 9.82 13.02
CA GLY A 138 8.74 10.85 12.63
C GLY A 138 8.75 11.09 11.14
N VAL A 139 8.43 12.32 10.75
CA VAL A 139 8.49 12.75 9.35
C VAL A 139 9.94 12.81 8.85
N PRO A 140 10.19 12.50 7.58
CA PRO A 140 11.53 12.65 7.00
C PRO A 140 11.98 14.12 6.96
N ASP A 141 13.28 14.32 6.78
CA ASP A 141 13.84 15.65 6.53
C ASP A 141 13.61 16.13 5.10
N TYR A 142 13.60 15.19 4.16
CA TYR A 142 13.28 15.45 2.77
C TYR A 142 12.45 14.29 2.22
N GLU A 143 11.45 14.64 1.42
CA GLU A 143 10.55 13.73 0.75
C GLU A 143 10.48 14.06 -0.74
N SER A 144 10.48 13.03 -1.57
CA SER A 144 10.22 13.15 -3.00
C SER A 144 9.51 11.90 -3.51
N PHE A 145 8.78 12.01 -4.61
CA PHE A 145 8.18 10.88 -5.30
C PHE A 145 8.61 10.89 -6.76
N TYR A 146 8.79 9.71 -7.35
CA TYR A 146 9.13 9.60 -8.77
C TYR A 146 8.49 8.36 -9.40
N PRO A 147 8.08 8.45 -10.67
CA PRO A 147 7.60 7.29 -11.41
C PRO A 147 8.76 6.32 -11.69
N VAL A 148 8.51 5.02 -11.47
CA VAL A 148 9.40 3.92 -11.83
C VAL A 148 8.63 2.98 -12.74
N THR A 149 9.22 2.63 -13.86
CA THR A 149 8.67 1.61 -14.73
C THR A 149 9.03 0.23 -14.19
N VAL A 150 8.02 -0.56 -13.82
CA VAL A 150 8.18 -1.95 -13.40
C VAL A 150 7.49 -2.88 -14.40
N TYR A 151 8.00 -4.11 -14.51
CA TYR A 151 7.47 -5.13 -15.41
C TYR A 151 6.80 -6.24 -14.57
N PRO A 152 5.45 -6.27 -14.49
CA PRO A 152 4.72 -7.27 -13.73
C PRO A 152 5.10 -8.69 -14.18
N GLY A 153 5.37 -9.58 -13.21
CA GLY A 153 5.83 -10.96 -13.46
C GLY A 153 7.34 -11.18 -13.25
N TYR A 154 8.14 -10.11 -13.19
CA TYR A 154 9.53 -10.16 -12.72
C TYR A 154 9.60 -9.55 -11.31
N GLY A 155 9.65 -10.38 -10.25
CA GLY A 155 9.96 -9.91 -8.88
C GLY A 155 8.79 -9.79 -7.90
N GLY A 156 7.59 -10.28 -8.20
CA GLY A 156 6.53 -10.50 -7.19
C GLY A 156 5.64 -9.31 -6.82
N ILE A 157 5.75 -8.16 -7.49
CA ILE A 157 4.78 -7.06 -7.34
C ILE A 157 3.52 -7.43 -8.12
N GLN A 158 2.41 -7.68 -7.41
CA GLN A 158 1.12 -7.84 -8.07
C GLN A 158 0.64 -6.47 -8.55
N PRO A 159 0.28 -6.31 -9.83
CA PRO A 159 -0.32 -5.07 -10.29
C PRO A 159 -1.60 -4.80 -9.50
N LEU A 160 -1.89 -3.52 -9.22
CA LEU A 160 -3.18 -3.12 -8.68
C LEU A 160 -4.31 -3.71 -9.57
N PRO A 161 -5.42 -4.21 -8.98
CA PRO A 161 -6.53 -4.75 -9.75
C PRO A 161 -7.00 -3.76 -10.82
N GLY A 162 -6.88 -4.14 -12.10
CA GLY A 162 -7.25 -3.29 -13.24
C GLY A 162 -6.11 -2.49 -13.90
N TYR A 163 -4.84 -2.73 -13.54
CA TYR A 163 -3.67 -2.10 -14.19
C TYR A 163 -2.72 -3.11 -14.87
N GLY A 164 -2.69 -3.08 -16.21
CA GLY A 164 -1.64 -3.72 -17.02
C GLY A 164 -1.87 -5.18 -17.40
N TYR A 165 -1.47 -5.54 -18.63
CA TYR A 165 -1.38 -6.93 -19.10
C TYR A 165 -0.01 -7.54 -18.75
N PRO A 166 0.11 -8.87 -18.57
CA PRO A 166 1.40 -9.54 -18.38
C PRO A 166 2.41 -9.13 -19.47
N GLY A 167 3.60 -8.69 -19.07
CA GLY A 167 4.65 -8.20 -19.99
C GLY A 167 4.57 -6.72 -20.36
N GLN A 168 3.50 -6.00 -19.97
CA GLN A 168 3.42 -4.56 -20.14
C GLN A 168 4.10 -3.84 -18.96
N ALA A 169 5.00 -2.92 -19.26
CA ALA A 169 5.55 -2.00 -18.28
C ALA A 169 4.42 -1.18 -17.62
N ILE A 170 4.33 -1.21 -16.29
CA ILE A 170 3.45 -0.32 -15.53
C ILE A 170 4.32 0.74 -14.83
N VAL A 171 3.81 1.96 -14.74
CA VAL A 171 4.45 3.01 -13.97
C VAL A 171 3.93 2.96 -12.54
N VAL A 172 4.81 2.66 -11.59
CA VAL A 172 4.53 2.75 -10.16
C VAL A 172 5.19 3.99 -9.59
N TYR A 173 4.59 4.57 -8.55
CA TYR A 173 5.18 5.71 -7.85
C TYR A 173 6.00 5.21 -6.67
N ARG A 174 7.26 5.62 -6.65
CA ARG A 174 8.18 5.31 -5.57
C ARG A 174 8.44 6.56 -4.76
N LEU A 175 8.32 6.41 -3.45
CA LEU A 175 8.57 7.45 -2.47
C LEU A 175 10.02 7.37 -2.00
N ILE A 176 10.69 8.53 -1.90
CA ILE A 176 12.01 8.69 -1.32
C ILE A 176 11.86 9.47 -0.02
N TRP A 177 12.28 8.84 1.08
CA TRP A 177 12.40 9.48 2.37
C TRP A 177 13.86 9.60 2.78
N THR A 178 14.31 10.81 3.03
CA THR A 178 15.66 11.10 3.50
C THR A 178 15.62 11.61 4.93
N TYR A 179 16.47 11.04 5.78
CA TYR A 179 16.70 11.49 7.15
C TYR A 179 18.15 11.95 7.32
N TYR A 180 18.33 13.09 7.98
CA TYR A 180 19.59 13.67 8.40
C TYR A 180 19.74 13.48 9.93
N PRO A 181 20.10 12.27 10.40
CA PRO A 181 20.18 12.00 11.82
C PRO A 181 21.24 12.90 12.47
N ARG A 182 21.02 13.28 13.74
CA ARG A 182 22.00 14.08 14.50
C ARG A 182 23.38 13.42 14.62
N ARG A 183 23.42 12.09 14.53
CA ARG A 183 24.64 11.28 14.56
C ARG A 183 24.55 10.17 13.51
N GLY A 184 25.60 10.05 12.72
CA GLY A 184 25.76 9.04 11.67
C GLY A 184 25.44 9.56 10.27
N ASP A 185 25.61 8.69 9.28
CA ASP A 185 25.41 9.05 7.87
C ASP A 185 23.94 9.39 7.54
N THR A 186 23.74 10.19 6.50
CA THR A 186 22.43 10.40 5.89
C THR A 186 21.82 9.06 5.48
N ARG A 187 20.52 8.87 5.77
CA ARG A 187 19.78 7.66 5.40
C ARG A 187 18.74 7.99 4.35
N ILE A 188 18.72 7.22 3.27
CA ILE A 188 17.77 7.37 2.17
C ILE A 188 17.00 6.06 2.02
N PHE A 189 15.67 6.15 2.01
CA PHE A 189 14.77 5.01 1.90
C PHE A 189 13.93 5.16 0.64
N HIS A 190 13.93 4.11 -0.18
CA HIS A 190 12.98 3.98 -1.27
C HIS A 190 11.82 3.13 -0.77
N ILE A 191 10.61 3.63 -0.95
CA ILE A 191 9.39 3.06 -0.40
C ILE A 191 8.40 2.86 -1.54
N GLU A 192 7.80 1.68 -1.60
CA GLU A 192 6.74 1.30 -2.54
C GLU A 192 5.60 0.67 -1.75
N ASP A 193 4.38 1.17 -1.97
CA ASP A 193 3.17 0.69 -1.29
C ASP A 193 3.35 0.56 0.23
N GLY A 194 3.95 1.58 0.85
CA GLY A 194 4.22 1.61 2.29
C GLY A 194 5.34 0.68 2.76
N ASN A 195 6.05 -0.02 1.87
CA ASN A 195 7.14 -0.94 2.18
C ASN A 195 8.49 -0.39 1.72
N VAL A 196 9.51 -0.52 2.55
CA VAL A 196 10.90 -0.14 2.24
C VAL A 196 11.49 -1.18 1.29
N VAL A 197 11.73 -0.77 0.04
CA VAL A 197 12.33 -1.62 -1.00
C VAL A 197 13.83 -1.41 -1.16
N GLN A 198 14.36 -0.26 -0.73
CA GLN A 198 15.79 0.01 -0.75
C GLN A 198 16.21 0.90 0.41
N ARG A 199 17.40 0.64 0.96
CA ARG A 199 18.06 1.44 2.00
C ARG A 199 19.44 1.85 1.53
N LEU A 200 19.72 3.14 1.51
CA LEU A 200 21.00 3.71 1.12
C LEU A 200 21.57 4.55 2.27
N LYS A 201 22.90 4.64 2.30
CA LYS A 201 23.67 5.48 3.23
C LYS A 201 24.56 6.41 2.43
N SER A 202 24.62 7.68 2.84
CA SER A 202 25.52 8.67 2.24
C SER A 202 26.29 9.36 3.36
N ARG A 203 27.62 9.23 3.33
CA ARG A 203 28.49 9.92 4.30
C ARG A 203 28.35 11.42 4.11
N GLN A 204 28.20 12.13 5.24
CA GLN A 204 28.32 13.59 5.27
C GLN A 204 29.79 14.00 5.22
#